data_AF-A0A6J6P4X5-F1
#
_entry.id   AF-A0A6J6P4X5-F1
#
_cell.length_a   1.000
_cell.length_b   1.000
_cell.length_c   1.000
_cell.angle_alpha   90.00
_cell.angle_beta   90.00
_cell.angle_gamma   90.00
#
_symmetry.space_group_name_H-M   'P 1'
#
loop_
_entity.id
_entity.type
_entity.pdbx_description
1 polymer ?
#
loop_
_entity_poly.entity_id
_entity_poly.type
_entity_poly.pdbx_seq_one_letter_code
_entity_poly.pdbx_strand_id
1 'polypeptide(L)'
;MSNEMTWKPLGNYSKEARVSIAVAAIAVIFAAETFLNPAGQYEPFMSVLAFAAAAVAGFRAYRTKAYLGFLAIPLSLVWLNPLLGGDWFDSISQVHFLTHAAFAMLFAIYAYTFMRMAVNKPNG
;
A
#
# COMPACT_ATOMS: atom_id res chain seq x y z
N MET A 1 20.74 16.64 -22.58
CA MET A 1 20.67 15.26 -22.05
C MET A 1 19.36 15.11 -21.31
N SER A 2 18.43 14.27 -21.76
CA SER A 2 17.31 13.85 -20.91
C SER A 2 17.91 13.00 -19.78
N ASN A 3 17.83 13.47 -18.54
CA ASN A 3 18.19 12.62 -17.40
C ASN A 3 17.19 11.46 -17.35
N GLU A 4 17.59 10.28 -17.83
CA GLU A 4 16.77 9.08 -17.70
C GLU A 4 16.60 8.75 -16.21
N MET A 5 15.37 8.45 -15.79
CA MET A 5 15.10 8.07 -14.41
C MET A 5 15.75 6.73 -14.08
N THR A 6 16.61 6.71 -13.06
CA THR A 6 17.25 5.49 -12.56
C THR A 6 16.40 4.79 -11.51
N TRP A 7 16.55 3.46 -11.39
CA TRP A 7 15.88 2.70 -10.34
C TRP A 7 16.44 3.04 -8.96
N LYS A 8 15.55 3.30 -8.00
CA LYS A 8 15.86 3.63 -6.61
C LYS A 8 14.95 2.84 -5.68
N PRO A 9 15.34 2.56 -4.42
CA PRO A 9 14.49 1.81 -3.49
C PRO A 9 13.11 2.44 -3.35
N LEU A 10 13.06 3.77 -3.19
CA LEU A 10 11.83 4.54 -3.00
C LEU A 10 11.47 5.39 -4.22
N GLY A 11 12.04 5.08 -5.39
CA GLY A 11 11.76 5.77 -6.65
C GLY A 11 12.30 7.19 -6.77
N ASN A 12 11.90 7.83 -7.86
CA ASN A 12 12.17 9.24 -8.14
C ASN A 12 10.92 10.05 -7.84
N TYR A 13 11.01 10.94 -6.86
CA TYR A 13 9.93 11.82 -6.43
C TYR A 13 10.48 13.15 -5.95
N SER A 14 9.67 14.21 -6.07
CA SER A 14 10.01 15.51 -5.50
C SER A 14 9.81 15.49 -3.99
N LYS A 15 10.83 15.90 -3.24
CA LYS A 15 10.72 16.06 -1.77
C LYS A 15 9.83 17.25 -1.38
N GLU A 16 9.60 18.18 -2.30
CA GLU A 16 8.69 19.32 -2.14
C GLU A 16 7.23 18.96 -2.44
N ALA A 17 6.99 17.82 -3.10
CA ALA A 17 5.65 17.33 -3.38
C ALA A 17 4.90 16.99 -2.09
N ARG A 18 3.60 17.27 -2.08
CA ARG A 18 2.73 16.99 -0.93
C ARG A 18 2.59 15.48 -0.72
N VAL A 19 2.47 15.09 0.55
CA VAL A 19 2.13 13.72 0.94
C VAL A 19 0.76 13.37 0.36
N SER A 20 0.61 12.14 -0.14
CA SER A 20 -0.68 11.67 -0.64
C SER A 20 -1.57 11.23 0.51
N ILE A 21 -2.57 12.07 0.82
CA ILE A 21 -3.56 11.78 1.86
C ILE A 21 -4.34 10.49 1.53
N ALA A 22 -4.64 10.25 0.26
CA ALA A 22 -5.33 9.03 -0.17
C ALA A 22 -4.52 7.77 0.14
N VAL A 23 -3.21 7.80 -0.10
CA VAL A 23 -2.32 6.65 0.18
C VAL A 23 -2.10 6.49 1.69
N ALA A 24 -2.00 7.60 2.42
CA ALA A 24 -1.95 7.57 3.87
C ALA A 24 -3.26 7.01 4.49
N ALA A 25 -4.42 7.31 3.91
CA ALA A 25 -5.69 6.76 4.35
C ALA A 25 -5.73 5.23 4.19
N ILE A 26 -5.20 4.68 3.10
CA ILE A 26 -5.04 3.22 2.93
C ILE A 26 -4.22 2.65 4.09
N ALA A 27 -3.09 3.28 4.43
CA ALA A 27 -2.27 2.84 5.57
C ALA A 27 -3.06 2.83 6.88
N VAL A 28 -3.86 3.87 7.15
CA VAL A 28 -4.69 3.96 8.35
C VAL A 28 -5.78 2.89 8.37
N ILE A 29 -6.45 2.62 7.25
CA ILE A 29 -7.47 1.58 7.13
C ILE A 29 -6.89 0.22 7.50
N PHE A 30 -5.77 -0.18 6.89
CA PHE A 30 -5.12 -1.45 7.20
C PHE A 30 -4.53 -1.48 8.61
N ALA A 31 -4.08 -0.35 9.15
CA ALA A 31 -3.64 -0.27 10.55
C ALA A 31 -4.80 -0.50 11.52
N ALA A 32 -5.99 0.03 11.24
CA ALA A 32 -7.15 -0.15 12.10
C ALA A 32 -7.55 -1.62 12.23
N GLU A 33 -7.51 -2.38 11.13
CA GLU A 33 -7.80 -3.82 11.12
C GLU A 33 -6.90 -4.64 12.05
N THR A 34 -5.70 -4.15 12.40
CA THR A 34 -4.82 -4.88 13.35
C THR A 34 -5.46 -5.05 14.73
N PHE A 35 -6.46 -4.22 15.07
CA PHE A 35 -7.13 -4.21 16.37
C PHE A 35 -8.61 -4.60 16.30
N LEU A 36 -9.19 -4.71 15.11
CA LEU A 36 -10.59 -5.09 14.94
C LEU A 36 -10.72 -6.60 15.06
N ASN A 37 -11.60 -7.06 15.94
CA ASN A 37 -11.92 -8.47 16.07
C ASN A 37 -13.00 -8.82 15.04
N PRO A 38 -12.72 -9.70 14.06
CA PRO A 38 -13.72 -10.17 13.13
C PRO A 38 -14.87 -10.85 13.91
N ALA A 39 -16.10 -10.41 13.69
CA ALA A 39 -17.29 -11.05 14.26
C ALA A 39 -17.76 -12.24 13.39
N GLY A 40 -16.83 -13.07 12.93
CA GLY A 40 -17.05 -14.13 11.95
C GLY A 40 -16.08 -14.04 10.78
N GLN A 41 -16.57 -14.26 9.56
CA GLN A 41 -15.74 -14.27 8.35
C GLN A 41 -15.13 -12.91 8.06
N TYR A 42 -13.88 -12.91 7.62
CA TYR A 42 -13.19 -11.70 7.18
C TYR A 42 -13.90 -11.02 6.00
N GLU A 43 -14.01 -9.70 6.06
CA GLU A 43 -14.78 -8.91 5.11
C GLU A 43 -14.14 -8.91 3.70
N PRO A 44 -14.85 -9.40 2.65
CA PRO A 44 -14.26 -9.54 1.31
C PRO A 44 -13.79 -8.22 0.68
N PHE A 45 -14.40 -7.10 1.06
CA PHE A 45 -14.03 -5.79 0.53
C PHE A 45 -12.60 -5.39 0.93
N MET A 46 -12.11 -5.84 2.09
CA MET A 46 -10.74 -5.55 2.53
C MET A 46 -9.71 -6.31 1.70
N SER A 47 -10.01 -7.54 1.30
CA SER A 47 -9.20 -8.31 0.34
C SER A 47 -9.12 -7.59 -1.01
N VAL A 48 -10.27 -7.15 -1.54
CA VAL A 48 -10.32 -6.37 -2.80
C VAL A 48 -9.52 -5.07 -2.67
N LEU A 49 -9.63 -4.37 -1.55
CA LEU A 49 -8.87 -3.15 -1.29
C LEU A 49 -7.36 -3.41 -1.26
N ALA A 50 -6.90 -4.52 -0.67
CA ALA A 50 -5.49 -4.89 -0.64
C ALA A 50 -4.93 -5.10 -2.06
N PHE A 51 -5.67 -5.82 -2.91
CA PHE A 51 -5.28 -6.03 -4.30
C PHE A 51 -5.28 -4.74 -5.12
N ALA A 52 -6.33 -3.93 -5.00
CA ALA A 52 -6.43 -2.66 -5.70
C ALA A 52 -5.31 -1.70 -5.30
N ALA A 53 -5.04 -1.58 -4.00
CA ALA A 53 -3.95 -0.78 -3.46
C ALA A 53 -2.59 -1.25 -3.99
N ALA A 54 -2.34 -2.56 -3.97
CA ALA A 54 -1.10 -3.14 -4.48
C ALA A 54 -0.92 -2.91 -5.99
N ALA A 55 -1.99 -3.02 -6.79
CA ALA A 55 -1.95 -2.74 -8.22
C ALA A 55 -1.59 -1.27 -8.51
N VAL A 56 -2.21 -0.34 -7.78
CA VAL A 56 -1.90 1.10 -7.89
C VAL A 56 -0.46 1.39 -7.45
N ALA A 57 -0.01 0.77 -6.35
CA ALA A 57 1.37 0.89 -5.89
C ALA A 57 2.35 0.37 -6.95
N GLY A 58 2.12 -0.81 -7.52
CA GLY A 58 2.94 -1.39 -8.59
C GLY A 58 3.00 -0.51 -9.85
N PHE A 59 1.86 0.04 -10.28
CA PHE A 59 1.82 0.97 -11.41
C PHE A 59 2.65 2.24 -11.13
N ARG A 60 2.50 2.84 -9.94
CA ARG A 60 3.26 4.02 -9.53
C ARG A 60 4.75 3.71 -9.35
N ALA A 61 5.07 2.53 -8.81
CA ALA A 61 6.43 2.04 -8.63
C ALA A 61 7.15 1.93 -9.98
N TYR A 62 6.49 1.35 -10.98
CA TYR A 62 7.05 1.28 -12.34
C TYR A 62 7.28 2.67 -12.95
N ARG A 63 6.29 3.58 -12.84
CA ARG A 63 6.38 4.94 -13.39
C ARG A 63 7.49 5.78 -12.76
N THR A 64 7.79 5.55 -11.49
CA THR A 64 8.78 6.31 -10.71
C THR A 64 10.11 5.58 -10.55
N LYS A 65 10.22 4.35 -11.07
CA LYS A 65 11.38 3.47 -10.91
C LYS A 65 11.68 3.12 -9.43
N ALA A 66 10.64 2.83 -8.65
CA ALA A 66 10.71 2.46 -7.23
C ALA A 66 10.66 0.94 -7.03
N TYR A 67 11.78 0.25 -6.88
CA TYR A 67 11.74 -1.22 -6.83
C TYR A 67 11.13 -1.78 -5.53
N LEU A 68 11.24 -1.08 -4.39
CA LEU A 68 10.55 -1.51 -3.16
C LEU A 68 9.04 -1.27 -3.22
N GLY A 69 8.56 -0.49 -4.20
CA GLY A 69 7.14 -0.26 -4.45
C GLY A 69 6.38 -1.52 -4.88
N PHE A 70 7.11 -2.53 -5.39
CA PHE A 70 6.52 -3.81 -5.79
C PHE A 70 6.26 -4.76 -4.62
N LEU A 71 6.77 -4.49 -3.42
CA LEU A 71 6.55 -5.35 -2.24
C LEU A 71 5.07 -5.46 -1.83
N ALA A 72 4.24 -4.49 -2.19
CA ALA A 72 2.80 -4.57 -1.95
C ALA A 72 2.14 -5.73 -2.71
N ILE A 73 2.71 -6.16 -3.84
CA ILE A 73 2.15 -7.24 -4.66
C ILE A 73 2.26 -8.59 -3.95
N PRO A 74 3.45 -9.11 -3.58
CA PRO A 74 3.52 -10.38 -2.87
C PRO A 74 2.84 -10.32 -1.50
N LEU A 75 2.84 -9.16 -0.83
CA LEU A 75 2.17 -9.02 0.46
C LEU A 75 0.64 -9.06 0.33
N SER A 76 0.06 -8.48 -0.72
CA SER A 76 -1.40 -8.55 -0.92
C SER A 76 -1.89 -9.96 -1.25
N LEU A 77 -1.01 -10.86 -1.76
CA LEU A 77 -1.39 -12.25 -2.03
C LEU A 77 -1.83 -13.01 -0.76
N VAL A 78 -1.47 -12.55 0.43
CA VAL A 78 -1.94 -13.17 1.68
C VAL A 78 -3.48 -13.07 1.81
N TRP A 79 -4.09 -12.01 1.25
CA TRP A 79 -5.56 -11.86 1.20
C TRP A 79 -6.25 -12.81 0.20
N LEU A 80 -5.51 -13.63 -0.56
CA LEU A 80 -6.13 -14.72 -1.32
C LEU A 80 -6.71 -15.78 -0.40
N ASN A 81 -6.11 -16.02 0.77
CA ASN A 81 -6.61 -17.02 1.71
C ASN A 81 -8.08 -16.76 2.13
N PRO A 82 -8.43 -15.62 2.74
CA PRO A 82 -9.82 -15.33 3.09
C PRO A 82 -10.73 -15.24 1.87
N LEU A 83 -10.24 -14.72 0.73
CA LEU A 83 -11.03 -14.63 -0.50
C LEU A 83 -11.42 -16.00 -1.07
N LEU A 84 -10.60 -17.03 -0.82
CA LEU A 84 -10.83 -18.41 -1.24
C LEU A 84 -11.51 -19.26 -0.16
N GLY A 85 -12.02 -18.63 0.91
CA GLY A 85 -12.74 -19.30 2.00
C GLY A 85 -11.85 -19.86 3.11
N GLY A 86 -10.59 -19.44 3.18
CA GLY A 86 -9.70 -19.71 4.32
C GLY A 86 -10.00 -18.81 5.52
N ASP A 87 -9.42 -19.14 6.66
CA ASP A 87 -9.77 -18.62 8.00
C ASP A 87 -8.68 -17.76 8.64
N TRP A 88 -7.61 -17.42 7.92
CA TRP A 88 -6.41 -16.78 8.50
C TRP A 88 -6.70 -15.44 9.18
N PHE A 89 -7.78 -14.76 8.77
CA PHE A 89 -8.22 -13.46 9.27
C PHE A 89 -9.59 -13.50 9.98
N ASP A 90 -10.10 -14.69 10.34
CA ASP A 90 -11.38 -14.81 11.08
C ASP A 90 -11.21 -14.59 12.60
N SER A 91 -9.97 -14.34 13.05
CA SER A 91 -9.64 -13.94 14.42
C SER A 91 -8.38 -13.07 14.43
N ILE A 92 -8.15 -12.35 15.54
CA ILE A 92 -6.91 -11.60 15.76
C ILE A 92 -5.76 -12.58 16.05
N SER A 93 -5.28 -13.23 15.00
CA SER A 93 -4.11 -14.11 15.02
C SER A 93 -2.83 -13.32 14.78
N GLN A 94 -1.67 -13.95 14.98
CA GLN A 94 -0.39 -13.37 14.60
C GLN A 94 -0.31 -13.08 13.09
N VAL A 95 -0.94 -13.93 12.27
CA VAL A 95 -1.00 -13.76 10.81
C VAL A 95 -1.84 -12.55 10.45
N HIS A 96 -3.01 -12.40 11.07
CA HIS A 96 -3.88 -11.23 10.91
C HIS A 96 -3.13 -9.96 11.27
N PHE A 97 -2.58 -9.88 12.48
CA PHE A 97 -1.89 -8.69 12.97
C PHE A 97 -0.70 -8.31 12.09
N LEU A 98 0.21 -9.27 11.82
CA LEU A 98 1.45 -8.99 11.10
C LEU A 98 1.17 -8.57 9.65
N THR A 99 0.23 -9.23 8.98
CA THR A 99 -0.11 -8.95 7.60
C THR A 99 -0.68 -7.55 7.42
N HIS A 100 -1.64 -7.16 8.27
CA HIS A 100 -2.24 -5.83 8.27
C HIS A 100 -1.23 -4.74 8.65
N ALA A 101 -0.43 -4.96 9.70
CA ALA A 101 0.59 -4.01 10.13
C ALA A 101 1.67 -3.80 9.07
N ALA A 102 2.17 -4.88 8.45
CA ALA A 102 3.17 -4.79 7.39
C ALA A 102 2.63 -4.02 6.18
N PHE A 103 1.40 -4.30 5.75
CA PHE A 103 0.79 -3.61 4.62
C PHE A 103 0.54 -2.14 4.93
N ALA A 104 0.08 -1.82 6.14
CA ALA A 104 -0.11 -0.45 6.61
C ALA A 104 1.20 0.35 6.61
N MET A 105 2.27 -0.18 7.21
CA MET A 105 3.58 0.48 7.26
C MET A 105 4.14 0.72 5.86
N LEU A 106 3.97 -0.25 4.96
CA LEU A 106 4.41 -0.14 3.58
C LEU A 106 3.71 1.04 2.87
N PHE A 107 2.38 1.13 2.98
CA PHE A 107 1.61 2.23 2.40
C PHE A 107 1.90 3.58 3.06
N ALA A 108 2.21 3.61 4.36
CA ALA A 108 2.68 4.82 5.02
C ALA A 108 3.99 5.30 4.39
N ILE A 109 4.98 4.42 4.17
CA ILE A 109 6.22 4.77 3.48
C ILE A 109 5.94 5.27 2.06
N TYR A 110 5.04 4.60 1.32
CA TYR A 110 4.72 4.96 -0.05
C TYR A 110 4.09 6.36 -0.16
N ALA A 111 3.20 6.71 0.77
CA ALA A 111 2.54 8.02 0.82
C ALA A 111 3.54 9.18 0.94
N TYR A 112 4.66 8.96 1.65
CA TYR A 112 5.73 9.93 1.87
C TYR A 112 6.88 9.84 0.85
N THR A 113 6.78 8.98 -0.17
CA THR A 113 7.84 8.73 -1.15
C THR A 113 7.34 8.80 -2.59
N PHE A 114 7.40 7.71 -3.36
CA PHE A 114 7.10 7.71 -4.79
C PHE A 114 5.61 7.91 -5.12
N MET A 115 4.71 7.81 -4.13
CA MET A 115 3.28 8.07 -4.34
C MET A 115 2.84 9.47 -3.87
N ARG A 116 3.78 10.38 -3.59
CA ARG A 116 3.45 11.80 -3.34
C ARG A 116 2.66 12.43 -4.49
N MET A 117 1.86 13.44 -4.17
CA MET A 117 1.05 14.17 -5.16
C MET A 117 1.90 15.24 -5.85
N ALA A 118 1.92 15.22 -7.18
CA ALA A 118 2.54 16.29 -7.95
C ALA A 118 1.89 17.62 -7.58
N VAL A 119 2.70 18.58 -7.11
CA VAL A 119 2.24 19.95 -6.92
C VAL A 119 2.42 20.62 -8.27
N ASN A 120 1.33 20.89 -8.98
CA ASN A 120 1.37 21.88 -10.06
C ASN A 120 1.76 23.19 -9.39
N LYS A 121 2.92 23.74 -9.72
CA LYS A 121 3.25 25.12 -9.32
C LYS A 121 2.15 26.01 -9.91
N PRO A 122 1.56 26.94 -9.14
CA PRO A 122 0.72 27.96 -9.74
C PRO A 122 1.55 28.62 -10.83
N ASN A 123 1.02 28.69 -12.06
CA ASN A 123 1.66 29.45 -13.12
C ASN A 123 1.78 30.88 -12.59
N GLY A 124 3.02 31.33 -12.37
CA GLY A 124 3.32 32.71 -11.98
C GLY A 124 3.01 33.68 -13.11
#